data_AF-A0A1C6UCK0-F1
#
_entry.id   AF-A0A1C6UCK0-F1
#
_cell.length_a   1.000
_cell.length_b   1.000
_cell.length_c   1.000
_cell.angle_alpha   90.00
_cell.angle_beta   90.00
_cell.angle_gamma   90.00
#
_symmetry.space_group_name_H-M   'P 1'
#
loop_
_entity.id
_entity.type
_entity.pdbx_description
1 polymer ?
#
loop_
_entity_poly.entity_id
_entity_poly.type
_entity_poly.pdbx_seq_one_letter_code
_entity_poly.pdbx_strand_id
1 'polypeptide(L)' 'MPTLIDDFPVLTPVTDEDFAIAVQAVRIHVPESWPQGELCRSERVPYPCRLARWGRATLEAAGLTEAQVEQGGWV' A
#
# COMPACT_ATOMS: atom_id res chain seq x y z
N MET A 1 10.72 19.82 12.21
CA MET A 1 10.03 18.76 12.97
C MET A 1 8.75 18.42 12.20
N PRO A 2 8.63 17.30 11.48
CA PRO A 2 7.35 16.93 10.90
C PRO A 2 6.50 16.25 11.98
N THR A 3 5.33 16.83 12.25
CA THR A 3 4.32 16.27 13.15
C THR A 3 3.57 15.15 12.43
N LEU A 4 3.75 13.91 12.87
CA LEU A 4 2.81 12.77 12.91
C LEU A 4 1.62 12.73 11.89
N ILE A 5 1.57 11.59 11.17
CA ILE A 5 0.47 10.98 10.37
C ILE A 5 0.43 11.35 8.87
N ASP A 6 1.47 11.02 8.09
CA ASP A 6 1.34 11.05 6.61
C ASP A 6 0.58 9.84 6.05
N ASP A 7 0.47 8.74 6.80
CA ASP A 7 -0.18 7.50 6.32
C ASP A 7 -1.38 7.12 7.19
N PHE A 8 -2.27 6.30 6.63
CA PHE A 8 -3.39 5.75 7.40
C PHE A 8 -2.85 4.84 8.53
N PRO A 9 -3.55 4.76 9.69
CA PRO A 9 -3.11 3.87 10.75
C PRO A 9 -3.16 2.42 10.30
N VAL A 10 -2.14 1.65 10.68
CA VAL A 10 -2.17 0.19 10.60
C VAL A 10 -2.73 -0.33 11.92
N LEU A 11 -3.87 -1.00 11.87
CA LEU A 11 -4.52 -1.55 13.05
C LEU A 11 -4.00 -2.98 13.30
N THR A 12 -3.71 -3.29 14.56
CA THR A 12 -3.21 -4.61 14.98
C THR A 12 -4.06 -5.17 16.13
N PRO A 13 -4.49 -6.44 16.09
CA PRO A 13 -4.25 -7.39 15.00
C PRO A 13 -4.96 -6.97 13.70
N VAL A 14 -4.34 -7.27 12.56
CA VAL A 14 -4.94 -7.01 11.25
C VAL A 14 -6.12 -7.97 11.08
N THR A 15 -7.29 -7.43 10.75
CA THR A 15 -8.49 -8.24 10.48
C THR A 15 -8.48 -8.80 9.06
N ASP A 16 -9.28 -9.85 8.79
CA ASP A 16 -9.43 -10.39 7.43
C ASP A 16 -9.97 -9.33 6.45
N GLU A 17 -10.81 -8.41 6.93
CA GLU A 17 -11.33 -7.28 6.15
C GLU A 17 -10.21 -6.29 5.82
N ASP A 18 -9.42 -5.86 6.81
CA ASP A 18 -8.27 -4.97 6.60
C ASP A 18 -7.24 -5.61 5.64
N PHE A 19 -7.01 -6.92 5.76
CA PHE A 19 -6.14 -7.67 4.87
C PHE A 19 -6.64 -7.62 3.42
N ALA A 20 -7.91 -7.93 3.19
CA ALA A 20 -8.50 -7.89 1.86
C ALA A 20 -8.44 -6.49 1.23
N ILE A 21 -8.70 -5.44 2.03
CA ILE A 21 -8.59 -4.05 1.58
C ILE A 21 -7.14 -3.68 1.27
N ALA A 22 -6.17 -4.14 2.08
CA ALA A 22 -4.75 -3.90 1.86
C ALA A 22 -4.24 -4.59 0.58
N VAL A 23 -4.68 -5.83 0.31
CA VAL A 23 -4.42 -6.52 -0.97
C VAL A 23 -4.95 -5.70 -2.14
N GLN A 24 -6.16 -5.17 -2.02
CA GLN A 24 -6.73 -4.35 -3.09
C GLN A 24 -5.98 -3.03 -3.26
N ALA A 25 -5.55 -2.41 -2.15
CA ALA A 25 -4.78 -1.17 -2.18
C ALA A 25 -3.48 -1.34 -2.97
N VAL A 26 -2.70 -2.39 -2.72
CA VAL A 26 -1.43 -2.62 -3.44
C VAL A 26 -1.63 -2.98 -4.92
N ARG A 27 -2.77 -3.58 -5.28
CA ARG A 27 -3.12 -3.92 -6.68
C ARG A 27 -3.64 -2.73 -7.48
N ILE A 28 -4.42 -1.85 -6.86
CA ILE A 28 -4.96 -0.65 -7.50
C ILE A 28 -3.87 0.41 -7.62
N HIS A 29 -3.19 0.69 -6.52
CA HIS A 29 -2.23 1.79 -6.38
C HIS A 29 -0.83 1.33 -6.76
N VAL A 30 -0.64 1.06 -8.06
CA VAL A 30 0.64 0.68 -8.67
C VAL A 30 1.31 1.89 -9.32
N PRO A 31 2.65 1.87 -9.51
CA PRO A 31 3.33 2.90 -10.27
C PRO A 31 2.93 2.84 -11.75
N GLU A 32 2.84 4.00 -12.37
CA GLU A 32 2.67 4.17 -13.81
C GLU A 32 3.63 5.28 -14.29
N SER A 33 4.20 5.13 -15.48
CA SER A 33 5.12 6.11 -16.05
C SER A 33 4.36 7.24 -16.74
N TRP A 34 4.61 8.47 -16.33
CA TRP A 34 4.04 9.68 -16.91
C TRP A 34 5.16 10.64 -17.35
N PRO A 35 4.89 11.62 -18.24
CA PRO A 35 5.91 12.59 -18.64
C PRO A 35 6.53 13.40 -17.49
N GLN A 36 5.80 13.54 -16.37
CA GLN A 36 6.23 14.31 -15.19
C GLN A 36 6.95 13.45 -14.12
N GLY A 37 7.05 12.13 -14.33
CA GLY A 37 7.63 11.18 -13.37
C GLY A 37 6.71 9.99 -13.10
N GLU A 38 7.11 9.14 -12.17
CA GLU A 38 6.31 7.98 -11.75
C GLU A 38 5.19 8.41 -10.79
N LEU A 39 3.95 8.18 -11.22
CA LEU A 39 2.76 8.52 -10.44
C LEU A 39 1.97 7.26 -10.09
N CYS A 40 1.23 7.30 -9.00
CA CYS A 40 0.23 6.28 -8.71
C CYS A 40 -0.86 6.31 -9.79
N ARG A 41 -1.12 5.16 -10.43
CA ARG A 41 -2.13 5.03 -11.49
C ARG A 41 -3.53 5.53 -11.08
N SER A 42 -3.94 5.30 -9.83
CA SER A 42 -5.26 5.71 -9.31
C SER A 42 -5.29 7.18 -8.91
N GLU A 43 -4.35 7.57 -8.03
CA GLU A 43 -4.42 8.88 -7.36
C GLU A 43 -3.75 10.01 -8.14
N ARG A 44 -2.91 9.69 -9.13
CA ARG A 44 -2.11 10.65 -9.92
C ARG A 44 -1.23 11.58 -9.07
N VAL A 45 -0.81 11.09 -7.91
CA VAL A 45 0.23 11.71 -7.05
C VAL A 45 1.53 10.92 -7.18
N PRO A 46 2.70 11.47 -6.77
CA PRO A 46 3.95 10.73 -6.77
C PRO A 46 3.84 9.36 -6.12
N TYR A 47 4.31 8.32 -6.80
CA TYR A 47 4.35 6.97 -6.25
C TYR A 47 5.55 6.81 -5.28
N PRO A 48 5.40 6.09 -4.14
CA PRO A 48 4.19 5.46 -3.64
C PRO A 48 3.23 6.46 -2.98
N CYS A 49 1.94 6.37 -3.31
CA CYS A 49 0.90 7.18 -2.64
C CYS A 49 0.55 6.61 -1.25
N ARG A 50 -0.22 7.37 -0.46
CA ARG A 50 -0.63 6.98 0.90
C ARG A 50 -1.29 5.59 0.98
N LEU A 51 -2.17 5.26 0.03
CA LEU A 51 -2.86 3.97 0.00
C LEU A 51 -1.93 2.81 -0.38
N ALA A 52 -0.96 3.04 -1.28
CA ALA A 52 0.07 2.04 -1.59
C ALA A 52 0.96 1.76 -0.36
N ARG A 53 1.37 2.81 0.36
CA ARG A 53 2.18 2.67 1.59
C ARG A 53 1.42 1.97 2.71
N TRP A 54 0.18 2.39 2.96
CA TRP A 54 -0.68 1.75 3.95
C TRP A 54 -0.95 0.28 3.62
N GLY A 55 -1.29 -0.04 2.36
CA GLY A 55 -1.53 -1.42 1.95
C GLY A 55 -0.33 -2.33 2.21
N ARG A 56 0.88 -1.88 1.84
CA ARG A 56 2.12 -2.63 2.12
C ARG A 56 2.33 -2.81 3.64
N ALA A 57 2.24 -1.74 4.41
CA ALA A 57 2.44 -1.80 5.87
C ALA A 57 1.42 -2.69 6.59
N THR A 58 0.16 -2.71 6.15
CA THR A 58 -0.88 -3.60 6.69
C THR A 58 -0.62 -5.06 6.36
N LEU A 59 -0.16 -5.37 5.14
CA LEU A 59 0.19 -6.75 4.76
C LEU A 59 1.43 -7.26 5.52
N GLU A 60 2.42 -6.39 5.74
CA GLU A 60 3.58 -6.70 6.58
C GLU A 60 3.17 -6.96 8.04
N ALA A 61 2.28 -6.14 8.59
CA ALA A 61 1.73 -6.34 9.95
C ALA A 61 0.88 -7.63 10.06
N ALA A 62 0.29 -8.09 8.96
CA ALA A 62 -0.39 -9.40 8.87
C ALA A 62 0.58 -10.59 8.74
N GLY A 63 1.90 -10.34 8.63
CA GLY A 63 2.94 -11.36 8.60
C GLY A 63 3.45 -11.75 7.21
N LEU A 64 3.08 -11.02 6.14
CA LEU A 64 3.67 -11.23 4.82
C LEU A 64 5.05 -10.56 4.74
N THR A 65 6.00 -11.19 4.07
CA THR A 65 7.28 -10.54 3.76
C THR A 65 7.13 -9.60 2.55
N GLU A 66 8.05 -8.64 2.38
CA GLU A 66 8.04 -7.74 1.21
C GLU A 66 8.03 -8.50 -0.13
N ALA A 67 8.88 -9.52 -0.26
CA ALA A 67 8.91 -10.38 -1.45
C ALA A 67 7.58 -11.09 -1.72
N GLN A 68 6.82 -11.37 -0.65
CA GLN A 68 5.50 -11.97 -0.75
C GLN A 68 4.53 -10.91 -1.29
N VAL A 69 4.45 -9.74 -0.66
CA VAL A 69 3.61 -8.62 -1.12
C VAL A 69 3.82 -8.31 -2.62
N GLU A 70 5.06 -8.34 -3.10
CA GLU A 70 5.40 -8.11 -4.52
C GLU A 70 4.94 -9.22 -5.47
N GLN A 71 4.94 -10.49 -5.03
CA GLN A 71 4.55 -11.65 -5.85
C GLN A 71 3.02 -11.78 -6.06
N GLY A 72 2.21 -11.13 -5.22
CA GLY A 72 0.75 -11.01 -5.43
C GLY A 72 -0.10 -12.29 -5.34
N GLY A 73 0.48 -13.43 -4.94
CA GLY A 73 -0.15 -14.77 -4.93
C GLY A 73 -0.95 -15.15 -3.67
N TRP A 74 -1.55 -14.18 -2.98
CA TRP A 74 -2.15 -14.32 -1.62
C TRP A 74 -3.65 -14.63 -1.62
N VAL A 75 -4.20 -15.14 -2.73
CA VAL A 75 -5.64 -15.45 -2.92
C VAL A 75 -5.83 -16.86 -3.45
#